data_AF-D9VV65-F1
#
_entry.id   AF-D9VV65-F1
#
_cell.length_a   1.000
_cell.length_b   1.000
_cell.length_c   1.000
_cell.angle_alpha   90.00
_cell.angle_beta   90.00
_cell.angle_gamma   90.00
#
_symmetry.space_group_name_H-M   'P 1'
#
loop_
_entity.id
_entity.type
_entity.pdbx_description
1 polymer ?
#
loop_
_entity_poly.entity_id
_entity_poly.type
_entity_poly.pdbx_seq_one_letter_code
_entity_poly.pdbx_strand_id
1 'polypeptide(L)'
;MIEPGNSTTSTTVSGVPTPLTVGVEEEFLLVDATTLRVVPAAPLVLATAAGLPQQLHAEGTRYQVEISTPVADSAVTLREELAVLRRALSAAARAHGCRLLAAPSPVVAVEGPLHLTDDEPRQREQHRRFGALTDTLVSCGRHIHIGTLDVDTAVAVSNRVRPWLPTLIALAANSPFWGGRDTGHSSWRAMAWSGWPSAGPPPHFTSTAHFRHSVETLLGSGAALDTKMVYWDLRPSGNWPTLEIRAPDMSPDIDTAVLQAELGRALVASALRAIAEGRPDPPARDDVLRLARWRAAHDG
;
A
#
# COMPACT_ATOMS: atom_id res chain seq x y z
N MET A 1 -6.34 23.87 -13.78
CA MET A 1 -5.37 24.94 -14.03
C MET A 1 -4.38 24.91 -12.89
N ILE A 2 -3.15 24.46 -13.16
CA ILE A 2 -2.05 24.45 -12.19
C ILE A 2 -1.17 25.63 -12.56
N GLU A 3 -1.00 26.59 -11.64
CA GLU A 3 -0.07 27.70 -11.84
C GLU A 3 1.39 27.25 -11.61
N PRO A 4 2.35 27.79 -12.38
CA PRO A 4 3.76 27.49 -12.21
C PRO A 4 4.42 28.45 -11.21
N GLY A 5 4.79 27.94 -10.04
CA GLY A 5 5.55 28.68 -9.01
C GLY A 5 7.01 28.22 -8.97
N ASN A 6 7.88 29.06 -9.51
CA ASN A 6 9.33 28.91 -9.59
C ASN A 6 9.99 29.04 -8.20
N SER A 7 10.91 28.15 -7.84
CA SER A 7 11.99 28.49 -6.89
C SER A 7 13.19 27.55 -7.09
N THR A 8 14.13 28.05 -7.88
CA THR A 8 15.52 27.62 -7.93
C THR A 8 16.23 28.05 -6.65
N THR A 9 16.62 27.09 -5.81
CA THR A 9 17.79 27.25 -4.92
C THR A 9 18.60 25.96 -4.95
N SER A 10 19.69 26.03 -5.71
CA SER A 10 20.78 25.08 -5.66
C SER A 10 21.49 25.26 -4.32
N THR A 11 21.22 24.35 -3.38
CA THR A 11 22.02 24.21 -2.17
C THR A 11 22.82 22.93 -2.31
N THR A 12 24.10 23.06 -2.66
CA THR A 12 25.08 21.99 -2.52
C THR A 12 25.22 21.67 -1.03
N VAL A 13 24.55 20.61 -0.58
CA VAL A 13 24.64 20.13 0.82
C VAL A 13 25.77 19.12 0.93
N SER A 14 26.65 19.41 1.88
CA SER A 14 27.74 18.59 2.42
C SER A 14 27.46 17.08 2.44
N GLY A 15 28.45 16.30 2.03
CA GLY A 15 28.42 14.84 1.82
C GLY A 15 28.29 13.96 3.07
N VAL A 16 27.20 14.10 3.81
CA VAL A 16 26.64 13.03 4.65
C VAL A 16 25.30 12.64 4.02
N PRO A 17 25.11 11.40 3.55
CA PRO A 17 23.81 10.96 3.05
C PRO A 17 22.77 11.14 4.15
N THR A 18 21.70 11.90 3.87
CA THR A 18 20.60 12.04 4.81
C THR A 18 20.04 10.65 5.13
N PRO A 19 19.85 10.29 6.41
CA PRO A 19 19.33 8.97 6.77
C PRO A 19 17.97 8.68 6.13
N LEU A 20 17.76 7.43 5.70
CA LEU A 20 16.46 6.97 5.23
C LEU A 20 15.50 6.85 6.41
N THR A 21 14.30 7.40 6.23
CA THR A 21 13.19 7.30 7.18
C THR A 21 12.17 6.26 6.72
N VAL A 22 11.30 5.85 7.64
CA VAL A 22 10.25 4.86 7.40
C VAL A 22 8.91 5.35 7.92
N GLY A 23 7.85 5.18 7.15
CA GLY A 23 6.46 5.28 7.61
C GLY A 23 5.70 4.04 7.17
N VAL A 24 4.72 3.59 7.96
CA VAL A 24 3.89 2.43 7.64
C VAL A 24 2.42 2.80 7.76
N GLU A 25 1.66 2.43 6.73
CA GLU A 25 0.20 2.45 6.74
C GLU A 25 -0.31 1.00 6.83
N GLU A 26 -1.26 0.73 7.71
CA GLU A 26 -1.90 -0.57 7.84
C GLU A 26 -3.42 -0.45 7.84
N GLU A 27 -4.04 -1.22 6.96
CA GLU A 27 -5.48 -1.26 6.80
C GLU A 27 -6.05 -2.49 7.54
N PHE A 28 -7.20 -2.33 8.17
CA PHE A 28 -7.86 -3.42 8.91
C PHE A 28 -9.32 -3.53 8.52
N LEU A 29 -9.80 -4.77 8.41
CA LEU A 29 -11.24 -5.04 8.33
C LEU A 29 -11.87 -4.91 9.72
N LEU A 30 -13.08 -4.35 9.77
CA LEU A 30 -13.92 -4.36 10.95
C LEU A 30 -14.87 -5.56 10.90
N VAL A 31 -14.83 -6.38 11.94
CA VAL A 31 -15.72 -7.54 12.09
C VAL A 31 -16.55 -7.45 13.35
N ASP A 32 -17.77 -7.96 13.31
CA ASP A 32 -18.61 -8.12 14.49
C ASP A 32 -17.96 -9.09 15.49
N ALA A 33 -17.97 -8.74 16.78
CA ALA A 33 -17.25 -9.48 17.80
C ALA A 33 -17.81 -10.89 18.09
N THR A 34 -19.04 -11.19 17.66
CA THR A 34 -19.71 -12.46 17.93
C THR A 34 -19.71 -13.35 16.69
N THR A 35 -20.10 -12.79 15.54
CA THR A 35 -20.28 -13.50 14.27
C THR A 35 -19.02 -13.54 13.43
N LEU A 36 -18.04 -12.66 13.71
CA LEU A 36 -16.80 -12.47 12.94
C LEU A 36 -17.02 -12.10 11.46
N ARG A 37 -18.24 -11.66 11.13
CA ARG A 37 -18.58 -11.15 9.80
C ARG A 37 -18.15 -9.70 9.69
N VAL A 38 -17.70 -9.32 8.50
CA VAL A 38 -17.30 -7.95 8.19
C VAL A 38 -18.51 -7.01 8.32
N VAL A 39 -18.34 -5.86 8.99
CA VAL A 39 -19.41 -4.90 9.30
C VAL A 39 -19.04 -3.46 8.92
N PRO A 40 -20.01 -2.65 8.45
CA PRO A 40 -19.75 -1.31 7.93
C PRO A 40 -19.61 -0.26 9.04
N ALA A 41 -18.73 -0.51 10.01
CA ALA A 41 -18.61 0.25 11.24
C ALA A 41 -17.54 1.35 11.22
N ALA A 42 -16.82 1.54 10.10
CA ALA A 42 -15.68 2.47 10.05
C ALA A 42 -16.02 3.90 10.50
N PRO A 43 -17.13 4.53 10.09
CA PRO A 43 -17.48 5.89 10.56
C PRO A 43 -17.64 5.98 12.09
N LEU A 44 -18.24 4.96 12.71
CA LEU A 44 -18.46 4.92 14.17
C LEU A 44 -17.15 4.74 14.93
N VAL A 45 -16.31 3.81 14.46
CA VAL A 45 -15.00 3.51 15.06
C VAL A 45 -14.08 4.72 14.99
N LEU A 46 -13.99 5.36 13.82
CA LEU A 46 -13.14 6.54 13.62
C LEU A 46 -13.62 7.75 14.46
N ALA A 47 -14.93 7.96 14.58
CA ALA A 47 -15.48 9.03 15.42
C ALA A 47 -15.11 8.86 16.91
N THR A 48 -14.94 7.62 17.38
CA THR A 48 -14.56 7.32 18.77
C THR A 48 -13.06 7.40 19.01
N ALA A 49 -12.27 7.17 17.96
CA ALA A 49 -10.82 7.24 18.01
C ALA A 49 -10.26 8.66 17.78
N ALA A 50 -11.10 9.70 17.89
CA ALA A 50 -10.78 11.10 17.58
C ALA A 50 -9.61 11.72 18.38
N GLY A 51 -9.05 11.01 19.37
CA GLY A 51 -7.82 11.38 20.07
C GLY A 51 -6.52 11.19 19.25
N LEU A 52 -6.58 10.53 18.09
CA LEU A 52 -5.45 10.34 17.16
C LEU A 52 -5.85 10.70 15.71
N PRO A 53 -6.36 11.92 15.45
CA PRO A 53 -7.03 12.23 14.19
C PRO A 53 -6.09 12.32 12.98
N GLN A 54 -4.78 12.44 13.20
CA GLN A 54 -3.79 12.52 12.11
C GLN A 54 -3.31 11.16 11.63
N GLN A 55 -3.53 10.11 12.43
CA GLN A 55 -3.00 8.77 12.20
C GLN A 55 -4.09 7.74 11.89
N LEU A 56 -5.36 8.14 11.91
CA LEU A 56 -6.50 7.25 11.68
C LEU A 56 -7.34 7.77 10.53
N HIS A 57 -7.57 6.91 9.54
CA HIS A 57 -8.22 7.30 8.29
C HIS A 57 -9.35 6.33 7.92
N ALA A 58 -10.33 6.87 7.21
CA ALA A 58 -11.30 6.03 6.49
C ALA A 58 -10.63 5.47 5.24
N GLU A 59 -10.82 4.19 4.97
CA GLU A 59 -10.16 3.51 3.86
C GLU A 59 -11.18 2.87 2.93
N GLY A 60 -11.25 3.34 1.67
CA GLY A 60 -11.96 2.74 0.54
C GLY A 60 -13.48 2.53 0.68
N THR A 61 -13.93 1.84 1.72
CA THR A 61 -15.28 1.38 2.02
C THR A 61 -15.63 1.60 3.51
N ARG A 62 -16.88 1.33 3.92
CA ARG A 62 -17.28 1.42 5.35
C ARG A 62 -16.75 0.26 6.21
N TYR A 63 -16.10 -0.71 5.61
CA TYR A 63 -15.65 -1.94 6.26
C TYR A 63 -14.22 -1.87 6.76
N GLN A 64 -13.47 -0.85 6.36
CA GLN A 64 -12.04 -0.75 6.59
C GLN A 64 -11.68 0.54 7.32
N VAL A 65 -10.63 0.44 8.12
CA VAL A 65 -10.00 1.55 8.82
C VAL A 65 -8.50 1.44 8.62
N GLU A 66 -7.83 2.58 8.48
CA GLU A 66 -6.38 2.65 8.28
C GLU A 66 -5.72 3.32 9.49
N ILE A 67 -4.55 2.82 9.86
CA ILE A 67 -3.60 3.55 10.70
C ILE A 67 -2.40 3.97 9.86
N SER A 68 -1.83 5.14 10.15
CA SER A 68 -0.60 5.63 9.53
C SER A 68 0.37 6.08 10.61
N THR A 69 1.55 5.47 10.66
CA THR A 69 2.56 5.81 11.67
C THR A 69 3.11 7.21 11.45
N PRO A 70 3.57 7.90 12.51
CA PRO A 70 4.56 8.94 12.36
C PRO A 70 5.80 8.44 11.59
N VAL A 71 6.60 9.38 11.09
CA VAL A 71 7.90 9.06 10.47
C VAL A 71 8.86 8.55 11.54
N ALA A 72 9.40 7.35 11.33
CA ALA A 72 10.36 6.69 12.21
C ALA A 72 11.76 6.64 11.57
N ASP A 73 12.78 6.64 12.43
CA ASP A 73 14.21 6.50 12.07
C ASP A 73 14.78 5.13 12.43
N SER A 74 14.05 4.34 13.22
CA SER A 74 14.46 3.03 13.71
C SER A 74 13.30 2.03 13.77
N ALA A 75 13.65 0.75 13.66
CA ALA A 75 12.73 -0.38 13.85
C ALA A 75 12.03 -0.36 15.22
N VAL A 76 12.75 0.09 16.27
CA VAL A 76 12.21 0.15 17.64
C VAL A 76 11.09 1.19 17.72
N THR A 77 11.36 2.41 17.27
CA THR A 77 10.37 3.49 17.22
C THR A 77 9.15 3.07 16.39
N LEU A 78 9.38 2.52 15.18
CA LEU A 78 8.29 2.05 14.32
C LEU A 78 7.41 1.01 15.00
N ARG A 79 8.03 0.03 15.68
CA ARG A 79 7.30 -1.02 16.40
C ARG A 79 6.44 -0.47 17.53
N GLU A 80 6.98 0.47 18.30
CA GLU A 80 6.27 1.12 19.41
C GLU A 80 5.05 1.90 18.90
N GLU A 81 5.22 2.69 17.84
CA GLU A 81 4.15 3.45 17.20
C GLU A 81 3.04 2.53 16.67
N LEU A 82 3.40 1.48 15.92
CA LEU A 82 2.43 0.48 15.44
C LEU A 82 1.66 -0.15 16.60
N ALA A 83 2.34 -0.48 17.70
CA ALA A 83 1.69 -1.08 18.86
C ALA A 83 0.73 -0.11 19.55
N VAL A 84 1.09 1.18 19.66
CA VAL A 84 0.21 2.22 20.21
C VAL A 84 -1.04 2.40 19.33
N LEU A 85 -0.84 2.58 18.03
CA LEU A 85 -1.92 2.82 17.07
C LEU A 85 -2.89 1.64 16.98
N ARG A 86 -2.37 0.41 16.85
CA ARG A 86 -3.20 -0.80 16.83
C ARG A 86 -3.99 -0.98 18.13
N ARG A 87 -3.42 -0.68 19.30
CA ARG A 87 -4.14 -0.74 20.58
C ARG A 87 -5.26 0.29 20.64
N ALA A 88 -5.00 1.53 20.25
CA ALA A 88 -5.98 2.60 20.25
C ALA A 88 -7.17 2.27 19.32
N LEU A 89 -6.87 1.86 18.08
CA LEU A 89 -7.89 1.50 17.10
C LEU A 89 -8.68 0.24 17.54
N SER A 90 -8.02 -0.75 18.16
CA SER A 90 -8.67 -1.93 18.70
C SER A 90 -9.64 -1.58 19.84
N ALA A 91 -9.25 -0.67 20.73
CA ALA A 91 -10.11 -0.18 21.80
C ALA A 91 -11.35 0.55 21.24
N ALA A 92 -11.16 1.41 20.24
CA ALA A 92 -12.26 2.09 19.56
C ALA A 92 -13.22 1.10 18.89
N ALA A 93 -12.70 0.09 18.19
CA ALA A 93 -13.54 -0.95 17.58
C ALA A 93 -14.35 -1.73 18.64
N ARG A 94 -13.73 -2.08 19.78
CA ARG A 94 -14.40 -2.80 20.87
C ARG A 94 -15.55 -2.01 21.50
N ALA A 95 -15.47 -0.69 21.55
CA ALA A 95 -16.54 0.17 22.06
C ALA A 95 -17.84 0.05 21.26
N HIS A 96 -17.75 -0.38 20.00
CA HIS A 96 -18.89 -0.57 19.08
C HIS A 96 -19.21 -2.04 18.80
N GLY A 97 -18.81 -2.95 19.70
CA GLY A 97 -19.05 -4.39 19.52
C GLY A 97 -18.26 -5.01 18.36
N CYS A 98 -17.25 -4.30 17.83
CA CYS A 98 -16.43 -4.77 16.71
C CYS A 98 -15.05 -5.31 17.19
N ARG A 99 -14.32 -5.92 16.26
CA ARG A 99 -12.91 -6.29 16.37
C ARG A 99 -12.18 -5.86 15.10
N LEU A 100 -10.88 -5.59 15.24
CA LEU A 100 -10.00 -5.44 14.08
C LEU A 100 -9.57 -6.81 13.60
N LEU A 101 -9.70 -7.03 12.30
CA LEU A 101 -9.15 -8.17 11.59
C LEU A 101 -8.01 -7.68 10.69
N ALA A 102 -6.79 -8.04 11.08
CA ALA A 102 -5.58 -7.80 10.30
C ALA A 102 -5.42 -8.89 9.22
N ALA A 103 -6.31 -8.86 8.23
CA ALA A 103 -6.29 -9.79 7.11
C ALA A 103 -6.50 -9.01 5.81
N PRO A 104 -5.86 -9.42 4.70
CA PRO A 104 -5.95 -8.69 3.44
C PRO A 104 -7.30 -8.81 2.73
N SER A 105 -8.11 -9.81 3.08
CA SER A 105 -9.41 -10.06 2.44
C SER A 105 -10.42 -10.62 3.44
N PRO A 106 -11.74 -10.40 3.21
CA PRO A 106 -12.78 -11.06 3.98
C PRO A 106 -12.67 -12.59 3.89
N VAL A 107 -12.44 -13.23 5.04
CA VAL A 107 -12.32 -14.69 5.13
C VAL A 107 -13.66 -15.37 4.82
N VAL A 108 -14.76 -14.80 5.30
CA VAL A 108 -16.13 -15.27 5.05
C VAL A 108 -16.81 -14.43 3.97
N ALA A 109 -17.87 -14.98 3.36
CA ALA A 109 -18.68 -14.22 2.43
C ALA A 109 -19.29 -12.99 3.13
N VAL A 110 -19.21 -11.84 2.46
CA VAL A 110 -19.84 -10.61 2.93
C VAL A 110 -21.24 -10.55 2.35
N GLU A 111 -22.21 -10.20 3.20
CA GLU A 111 -23.59 -10.00 2.78
C GLU A 111 -23.80 -8.55 2.35
N GLY A 112 -24.48 -8.37 1.21
CA GLY A 112 -24.78 -7.05 0.65
C GLY A 112 -23.68 -6.52 -0.30
N PRO A 113 -23.89 -5.32 -0.87
CA PRO A 113 -22.94 -4.72 -1.80
C PRO A 113 -21.65 -4.33 -1.06
N LEU A 114 -20.50 -4.76 -1.56
CA LEU A 114 -19.19 -4.41 -0.99
C LEU A 114 -18.83 -2.93 -1.19
N HIS A 115 -19.45 -2.28 -2.17
CA HIS A 115 -19.34 -0.85 -2.48
C HIS A 115 -20.32 -0.02 -1.63
N LEU A 116 -20.21 -0.09 -0.31
CA LEU A 116 -21.21 0.53 0.56
C LEU A 116 -21.20 2.06 0.59
N THR A 117 -20.48 2.78 -0.24
CA THR A 117 -20.39 4.25 -0.16
C THR A 117 -20.82 4.95 -1.44
N ASP A 118 -21.96 4.52 -1.98
CA ASP A 118 -22.64 5.22 -3.07
C ASP A 118 -22.99 6.67 -2.74
N ASP A 119 -22.87 7.12 -1.49
CA ASP A 119 -23.05 8.53 -1.11
C ASP A 119 -21.90 9.42 -1.62
N GLU A 120 -20.70 8.87 -1.85
CA GLU A 120 -19.54 9.62 -2.35
C GLU A 120 -19.50 9.64 -3.90
N PRO A 121 -19.47 10.82 -4.54
CA PRO A 121 -19.39 10.92 -6.01
C PRO A 121 -18.24 10.13 -6.64
N ARG A 122 -17.12 10.01 -5.92
CA ARG A 122 -15.94 9.28 -6.36
C ARG A 122 -16.20 7.78 -6.47
N GLN A 123 -16.73 7.14 -5.42
CA GLN A 123 -16.95 5.69 -5.45
C GLN A 123 -18.06 5.32 -6.43
N ARG A 124 -19.09 6.16 -6.60
CA ARG A 124 -20.08 5.97 -7.68
C ARG A 124 -19.43 5.91 -9.05
N GLU A 125 -18.49 6.82 -9.33
CA GLU A 125 -17.77 6.81 -10.60
C GLU A 125 -16.85 5.60 -10.73
N GLN A 126 -16.17 5.18 -9.65
CA GLN A 126 -15.39 3.94 -9.64
C GLN A 126 -16.26 2.73 -9.97
N HIS A 127 -17.41 2.57 -9.30
CA HIS A 127 -18.31 1.46 -9.55
C HIS A 127 -18.85 1.47 -10.99
N ARG A 128 -19.31 2.62 -11.47
CA ARG A 128 -19.78 2.79 -12.86
C ARG A 128 -18.72 2.39 -13.89
N ARG A 129 -17.45 2.67 -13.62
CA ARG A 129 -16.36 2.46 -14.58
C ARG A 129 -15.71 1.07 -14.51
N PHE A 130 -15.57 0.51 -13.32
CA PHE A 130 -14.82 -0.74 -13.09
C PHE A 130 -15.71 -1.95 -12.78
N GLY A 131 -17.01 -1.74 -12.54
CA GLY A 131 -17.99 -2.81 -12.34
C GLY A 131 -17.57 -3.78 -11.23
N ALA A 132 -17.66 -5.09 -11.48
CA ALA A 132 -17.37 -6.12 -10.49
C ALA A 132 -15.93 -6.09 -9.91
N LEU A 133 -14.98 -5.40 -10.53
CA LEU A 133 -13.66 -5.19 -9.92
C LEU A 133 -13.77 -4.45 -8.58
N THR A 134 -14.78 -3.59 -8.40
CA THR A 134 -14.97 -2.87 -7.13
C THR A 134 -15.28 -3.79 -5.95
N ASP A 135 -15.75 -5.01 -6.21
CA ASP A 135 -15.97 -6.01 -5.15
C ASP A 135 -14.64 -6.46 -4.50
N THR A 136 -13.52 -6.25 -5.18
CA THR A 136 -12.18 -6.52 -4.62
C THR A 136 -11.62 -5.36 -3.79
N LEU A 137 -12.31 -4.21 -3.71
CA LEU A 137 -11.86 -3.05 -2.92
C LEU A 137 -11.97 -3.25 -1.42
N VAL A 138 -12.81 -4.20 -0.96
CA VAL A 138 -12.78 -4.66 0.44
C VAL A 138 -11.58 -5.56 0.62
N SER A 139 -10.40 -4.95 0.62
CA SER A 139 -9.09 -5.57 0.64
C SER A 139 -8.13 -4.69 1.43
N CYS A 140 -7.48 -5.24 2.44
CA CYS A 140 -6.53 -4.52 3.28
C CYS A 140 -5.08 -4.72 2.86
N GLY A 141 -4.34 -3.64 2.69
CA GLY A 141 -2.90 -3.63 2.44
C GLY A 141 -2.06 -3.24 3.65
N ARG A 142 -0.75 -3.37 3.46
CA ARG A 142 0.26 -2.63 4.22
C ARG A 142 1.07 -1.80 3.23
N HIS A 143 1.18 -0.50 3.47
CA HIS A 143 2.03 0.38 2.67
C HIS A 143 3.24 0.81 3.49
N ILE A 144 4.41 0.74 2.88
CA ILE A 144 5.68 1.10 3.52
C ILE A 144 6.29 2.24 2.73
N HIS A 145 6.42 3.38 3.37
CA HIS A 145 7.09 4.55 2.83
C HIS A 145 8.53 4.58 3.26
N ILE A 146 9.46 4.53 2.31
CA ILE A 146 10.88 4.77 2.56
C ILE A 146 11.24 6.17 2.06
N GLY A 147 11.64 7.02 2.99
CA GLY A 147 11.73 8.45 2.79
C GLY A 147 13.12 9.02 2.59
N THR A 148 13.09 10.35 2.52
CA THR A 148 14.20 11.23 2.15
C THR A 148 14.63 11.08 0.69
N LEU A 149 13.67 10.83 -0.21
CA LEU A 149 13.92 10.67 -1.64
C LEU A 149 13.19 11.76 -2.41
N ASP A 150 13.93 12.53 -3.22
CA ASP A 150 13.30 13.30 -4.29
C ASP A 150 12.72 12.35 -5.36
N VAL A 151 11.86 12.89 -6.22
CA VAL A 151 11.13 12.09 -7.21
C VAL A 151 12.07 11.40 -8.21
N ASP A 152 13.16 12.05 -8.61
CA ASP A 152 14.11 11.50 -9.59
C ASP A 152 14.84 10.29 -8.98
N THR A 153 15.27 10.43 -7.73
CA THR A 153 15.88 9.37 -6.94
C THR A 153 14.90 8.23 -6.69
N ALA A 154 13.65 8.52 -6.31
CA ALA A 154 12.63 7.51 -6.07
C ALA A 154 12.32 6.69 -7.34
N VAL A 155 12.25 7.35 -8.52
CA VAL A 155 12.09 6.66 -9.81
C VAL A 155 13.29 5.75 -10.11
N ALA A 156 14.52 6.24 -9.94
CA ALA A 156 15.73 5.44 -10.19
C ALA A 156 15.89 4.25 -9.22
N VAL A 157 15.52 4.43 -7.95
CA VAL A 157 15.50 3.36 -6.94
C VAL A 157 14.40 2.36 -7.25
N SER A 158 13.22 2.80 -7.69
CA SER A 158 12.09 1.93 -8.04
C SER A 158 12.49 0.82 -9.03
N ASN A 159 13.26 1.17 -10.07
CA ASN A 159 13.75 0.20 -11.06
C ASN A 159 14.64 -0.91 -10.45
N ARG A 160 15.34 -0.62 -9.35
CA ARG A 160 16.22 -1.59 -8.65
C ARG A 160 15.48 -2.39 -7.59
N VAL A 161 14.40 -1.84 -7.03
CA VAL A 161 13.58 -2.50 -6.02
C VAL A 161 12.51 -3.39 -6.65
N ARG A 162 11.96 -3.02 -7.82
CA ARG A 162 10.89 -3.79 -8.48
C ARG A 162 11.15 -5.31 -8.62
N PRO A 163 12.37 -5.83 -8.86
CA PRO A 163 12.61 -7.27 -8.94
C PRO A 163 12.40 -8.02 -7.62
N TRP A 164 12.40 -7.31 -6.49
CA TRP A 164 12.22 -7.86 -5.15
C TRP A 164 10.75 -7.91 -4.69
N LEU A 165 9.83 -7.31 -5.44
CA LEU A 165 8.40 -7.30 -5.10
C LEU A 165 7.81 -8.71 -4.90
N PRO A 166 8.13 -9.71 -5.73
CA PRO A 166 7.69 -11.08 -5.49
C PRO A 166 8.17 -11.62 -4.13
N THR A 167 9.41 -11.34 -3.73
CA THR A 167 9.93 -11.78 -2.43
C THR A 167 9.22 -11.10 -1.27
N LEU A 168 8.91 -9.80 -1.38
CA LEU A 168 8.16 -9.09 -0.36
C LEU A 168 6.72 -9.61 -0.22
N ILE A 169 6.08 -9.99 -1.34
CA ILE A 169 4.77 -10.66 -1.35
C ILE A 169 4.84 -12.02 -0.65
N ALA A 170 5.78 -12.88 -1.08
CA ALA A 170 6.01 -14.21 -0.51
C ALA A 170 6.15 -14.16 1.01
N LEU A 171 7.06 -13.33 1.52
CA LEU A 171 7.33 -13.16 2.95
C LEU A 171 6.15 -12.64 3.78
N ALA A 172 5.15 -12.01 3.16
CA ALA A 172 4.00 -11.42 3.84
C ALA A 172 2.67 -12.10 3.49
N ALA A 173 2.66 -13.12 2.64
CA ALA A 173 1.45 -13.72 2.10
C ALA A 173 0.50 -14.18 3.23
N ASN A 174 -0.71 -13.63 3.28
CA ASN A 174 -1.62 -13.82 4.41
C ASN A 174 -3.11 -13.77 3.99
N SER A 175 -3.42 -14.14 2.75
CA SER A 175 -4.81 -14.14 2.26
C SER A 175 -5.19 -15.44 1.53
N PRO A 176 -5.10 -16.61 2.17
CA PRO A 176 -5.46 -17.86 1.50
C PRO A 176 -6.97 -18.06 1.30
N PHE A 177 -7.80 -17.39 2.08
CA PHE A 177 -9.25 -17.50 2.03
C PHE A 177 -9.91 -16.25 1.46
N TRP A 178 -10.97 -16.46 0.69
CA TRP A 178 -11.84 -15.38 0.22
C TRP A 178 -13.28 -15.86 0.05
N GLY A 179 -14.22 -15.23 0.75
CA GLY A 179 -15.65 -15.56 0.61
C GLY A 179 -16.02 -16.96 1.11
N GLY A 180 -15.36 -17.45 2.17
CA GLY A 180 -15.64 -18.73 2.81
C GLY A 180 -14.98 -19.95 2.14
N ARG A 181 -14.05 -19.73 1.22
CA ARG A 181 -13.38 -20.79 0.45
C ARG A 181 -11.88 -20.56 0.40
N ASP A 182 -11.13 -21.66 0.44
CA ASP A 182 -9.72 -21.68 0.10
C ASP A 182 -9.56 -21.32 -1.39
N THR A 183 -8.66 -20.39 -1.66
CA THR A 183 -8.42 -19.87 -3.02
C THR A 183 -7.32 -20.63 -3.75
N GLY A 184 -6.60 -21.51 -3.06
CA GLY A 184 -5.41 -22.20 -3.58
C GLY A 184 -4.18 -21.30 -3.75
N HIS A 185 -4.18 -20.09 -3.16
CA HIS A 185 -3.08 -19.14 -3.23
C HIS A 185 -2.68 -18.70 -1.82
N SER A 186 -1.39 -18.52 -1.53
CA SER A 186 -0.93 -17.94 -0.27
C SER A 186 -1.36 -16.46 -0.11
N SER A 187 -1.42 -15.70 -1.20
CA SER A 187 -1.90 -14.32 -1.27
C SER A 187 -2.97 -14.15 -2.34
N TRP A 188 -4.24 -14.31 -1.96
CA TRP A 188 -5.36 -13.97 -2.83
C TRP A 188 -5.44 -12.47 -3.15
N ARG A 189 -5.05 -11.60 -2.22
CA ARG A 189 -5.04 -10.15 -2.46
C ARG A 189 -4.17 -9.83 -3.68
N ALA A 190 -2.94 -10.35 -3.76
CA ALA A 190 -2.11 -10.13 -4.94
C ALA A 190 -2.81 -10.60 -6.24
N MET A 191 -3.50 -11.75 -6.20
CA MET A 191 -4.25 -12.25 -7.35
C MET A 191 -5.45 -11.39 -7.74
N ALA A 192 -6.30 -11.02 -6.79
CA ALA A 192 -7.48 -10.18 -7.01
C ALA A 192 -7.10 -8.82 -7.61
N TRP A 193 -6.01 -8.21 -7.10
CA TRP A 193 -5.52 -6.93 -7.61
C TRP A 193 -4.99 -7.01 -9.04
N SER A 194 -4.58 -8.19 -9.53
CA SER A 194 -4.11 -8.35 -10.92
C SER A 194 -5.20 -8.11 -11.98
N GLY A 195 -6.47 -8.10 -11.58
CA GLY A 195 -7.59 -7.75 -12.45
C GLY A 195 -7.71 -6.25 -12.74
N TRP A 196 -7.08 -5.39 -11.93
CA TRP A 196 -7.14 -3.94 -12.13
C TRP A 196 -6.14 -3.49 -13.20
N PRO A 197 -6.57 -2.65 -14.16
CA PRO A 197 -5.71 -2.25 -15.27
C PRO A 197 -4.53 -1.36 -14.86
N SER A 198 -4.63 -0.73 -13.69
CA SER A 198 -3.59 0.14 -13.11
C SER A 198 -2.75 -0.54 -12.03
N ALA A 199 -2.92 -1.85 -11.80
CA ALA A 199 -2.28 -2.58 -10.71
C ALA A 199 -1.17 -3.53 -11.16
N GLY A 200 -0.37 -3.96 -10.18
CA GLY A 200 0.72 -4.92 -10.35
C GLY A 200 2.10 -4.27 -10.35
N PRO A 201 3.14 -4.95 -10.85
CA PRO A 201 4.50 -4.41 -10.81
C PRO A 201 4.60 -3.13 -11.63
N PRO A 202 5.34 -2.10 -11.15
CA PRO A 202 5.56 -0.91 -11.96
C PRO A 202 6.39 -1.22 -13.20
N PRO A 203 6.19 -0.49 -14.32
CA PRO A 203 7.08 -0.52 -15.47
C PRO A 203 8.53 -0.18 -15.11
N HIS A 204 9.46 -0.53 -15.99
CA HIS A 204 10.80 0.07 -15.96
C HIS A 204 10.73 1.51 -16.48
N PHE A 205 11.22 2.47 -15.69
CA PHE A 205 11.22 3.88 -16.06
C PHE A 205 12.62 4.33 -16.51
N THR A 206 12.71 4.88 -17.71
CA THR A 206 13.97 5.40 -18.26
C THR A 206 14.30 6.82 -17.78
N SER A 207 13.30 7.52 -17.23
CA SER A 207 13.43 8.85 -16.63
C SER A 207 12.18 9.19 -15.81
N THR A 208 12.26 10.24 -15.00
CA THR A 208 11.10 10.82 -14.31
C THR A 208 10.04 11.31 -15.30
N ALA A 209 10.45 11.80 -16.48
CA ALA A 209 9.51 12.17 -17.54
C ALA A 209 8.74 10.95 -18.06
N HIS A 210 9.41 9.81 -18.24
CA HIS A 210 8.75 8.55 -18.63
C HIS A 210 7.80 8.06 -17.52
N PHE A 211 8.18 8.17 -16.24
CA PHE A 211 7.28 7.89 -15.11
C PHE A 211 6.01 8.75 -15.16
N ARG A 212 6.16 10.08 -15.29
CA ARG A 212 5.02 11.01 -15.38
C ARG A 212 4.13 10.71 -16.59
N HIS A 213 4.74 10.47 -17.75
CA HIS A 213 4.01 10.11 -18.96
C HIS A 213 3.23 8.79 -18.81
N SER A 214 3.79 7.81 -18.09
CA SER A 214 3.10 6.54 -17.80
C SER A 214 1.87 6.75 -16.91
N VAL A 215 1.99 7.60 -15.88
CA VAL A 215 0.86 8.00 -15.04
C VAL A 215 -0.19 8.75 -15.85
N GLU A 216 0.20 9.73 -16.67
CA GLU A 216 -0.70 10.46 -17.57
C GLU A 216 -1.42 9.53 -18.55
N THR A 217 -0.75 8.49 -19.05
CA THR A 217 -1.34 7.48 -19.93
C THR A 217 -2.41 6.65 -19.22
N LEU A 218 -2.17 6.24 -17.97
CA LEU A 218 -3.18 5.55 -17.14
C LEU A 218 -4.41 6.42 -16.90
N LEU A 219 -4.21 7.71 -16.65
CA LEU A 219 -5.30 8.68 -16.43
C LEU A 219 -6.05 8.99 -17.74
N GLY A 220 -5.33 9.22 -18.84
CA GLY A 220 -5.89 9.58 -20.14
C GLY A 220 -6.68 8.44 -20.80
N SER A 221 -6.27 7.18 -20.57
CA SER A 221 -7.08 6.00 -20.94
C SER A 221 -8.27 5.79 -19.98
N GLY A 222 -8.19 6.41 -18.80
CA GLY A 222 -8.98 6.17 -17.61
C GLY A 222 -9.05 4.70 -17.18
N ALA A 223 -7.93 3.99 -17.33
CA ALA A 223 -7.60 2.85 -16.50
C ALA A 223 -7.45 3.25 -15.01
N ALA A 224 -7.22 4.55 -14.74
CA ALA A 224 -7.25 5.16 -13.42
C ALA A 224 -8.08 6.46 -13.47
N LEU A 225 -8.88 6.74 -12.42
CA LEU A 225 -9.62 8.01 -12.33
C LEU A 225 -8.75 9.17 -11.85
N ASP A 226 -7.76 8.87 -11.01
CA ASP A 226 -6.81 9.81 -10.45
C ASP A 226 -5.52 9.10 -10.04
N THR A 227 -4.56 9.87 -9.54
CA THR A 227 -3.25 9.36 -9.12
C THR A 227 -3.33 8.36 -7.96
N LYS A 228 -4.39 8.42 -7.13
CA LYS A 228 -4.62 7.42 -6.07
C LYS A 228 -4.88 6.02 -6.65
N MET A 229 -5.48 5.95 -7.84
CA MET A 229 -5.73 4.70 -8.56
C MET A 229 -4.53 4.15 -9.33
N VAL A 230 -3.34 4.75 -9.21
CA VAL A 230 -2.10 4.13 -9.71
C VAL A 230 -1.69 3.02 -8.74
N TYR A 231 -2.26 1.85 -8.94
CA TYR A 231 -2.22 0.71 -8.02
C TYR A 231 -0.98 -0.17 -8.19
N TRP A 232 0.13 0.43 -8.62
CA TRP A 232 1.40 -0.28 -8.71
C TRP A 232 1.84 -0.78 -7.33
N ASP A 233 2.41 -1.98 -7.30
CA ASP A 233 2.93 -2.62 -6.09
C ASP A 233 4.09 -1.81 -5.45
N LEU A 234 4.67 -0.88 -6.22
CA LEU A 234 5.73 0.05 -5.83
C LEU A 234 5.61 1.34 -6.64
N ARG A 235 5.65 2.50 -6.00
CA ARG A 235 5.61 3.80 -6.69
C ARG A 235 6.29 4.92 -5.89
N PRO A 236 6.87 5.93 -6.55
CA PRO A 236 7.06 7.22 -5.90
C PRO A 236 5.73 7.71 -5.34
N SER A 237 5.69 8.11 -4.07
CA SER A 237 4.46 8.60 -3.45
C SER A 237 4.04 9.93 -4.08
N GLY A 238 2.74 10.10 -4.30
CA GLY A 238 2.18 11.37 -4.79
C GLY A 238 2.06 12.45 -3.72
N ASN A 239 2.13 12.08 -2.44
CA ASN A 239 1.90 12.98 -1.30
C ASN A 239 3.18 13.26 -0.51
N TRP A 240 4.15 12.34 -0.54
CA TRP A 240 5.32 12.36 0.32
C TRP A 240 6.61 12.13 -0.48
N PRO A 241 7.76 12.71 -0.09
CA PRO A 241 9.07 12.49 -0.73
C PRO A 241 9.64 11.12 -0.35
N THR A 242 8.95 10.07 -0.82
CA THR A 242 9.15 8.67 -0.41
C THR A 242 8.94 7.74 -1.60
N LEU A 243 9.57 6.57 -1.53
CA LEU A 243 9.20 5.41 -2.33
C LEU A 243 8.24 4.55 -1.51
N GLU A 244 7.06 4.30 -2.04
CA GLU A 244 5.96 3.60 -1.39
C GLU A 244 5.86 2.16 -1.91
N ILE A 245 6.09 1.18 -1.04
CA ILE A 245 5.95 -0.26 -1.29
C ILE A 245 4.55 -0.68 -0.83
N ARG A 246 3.73 -1.22 -1.74
CA ARG A 246 2.31 -1.58 -1.52
C ARG A 246 2.01 -3.06 -1.73
N ALA A 247 3.02 -3.81 -2.17
CA ALA A 247 2.96 -5.23 -2.49
C ALA A 247 2.55 -6.11 -1.29
N PRO A 248 3.11 -5.92 -0.07
CA PRO A 248 2.86 -6.83 1.05
C PRO A 248 1.40 -6.90 1.46
N ASP A 249 0.98 -8.10 1.83
CA ASP A 249 -0.30 -8.34 2.48
C ASP A 249 -0.31 -7.81 3.91
N MET A 250 -1.49 -7.42 4.38
CA MET A 250 -1.70 -7.11 5.79
C MET A 250 -1.55 -8.37 6.65
N SER A 251 -0.88 -8.25 7.81
CA SER A 251 -0.68 -9.35 8.76
C SER A 251 -0.91 -8.94 10.22
N PRO A 252 -1.37 -9.88 11.08
CA PRO A 252 -1.63 -9.60 12.49
C PRO A 252 -0.36 -9.42 13.33
N ASP A 253 0.77 -9.94 12.87
CA ASP A 253 2.05 -9.81 13.57
C ASP A 253 2.72 -8.46 13.28
N ILE A 254 3.03 -7.70 14.34
CA ILE A 254 3.72 -6.41 14.24
C ILE A 254 5.17 -6.62 13.80
N ASP A 255 5.81 -7.71 14.25
CA ASP A 255 7.22 -7.93 13.94
C ASP A 255 7.42 -8.23 12.44
N THR A 256 6.44 -8.88 11.80
CA THR A 256 6.35 -8.99 10.34
C THR A 256 6.26 -7.62 9.65
N ALA A 257 5.47 -6.68 10.18
CA ALA A 257 5.38 -5.33 9.62
C ALA A 257 6.73 -4.60 9.70
N VAL A 258 7.40 -4.69 10.84
CA VAL A 258 8.73 -4.12 11.08
C VAL A 258 9.78 -4.77 10.18
N LEU A 259 9.76 -6.09 10.03
CA LEU A 259 10.64 -6.83 9.13
C LEU A 259 10.49 -6.35 7.68
N GLN A 260 9.25 -6.26 7.18
CA GLN A 260 8.97 -5.77 5.82
C GLN A 260 9.47 -4.34 5.63
N ALA A 261 9.28 -3.48 6.64
CA ALA A 261 9.72 -2.09 6.59
C ALA A 261 11.24 -1.96 6.56
N GLU A 262 11.96 -2.75 7.38
CA GLU A 262 13.42 -2.77 7.41
C GLU A 262 14.03 -3.42 6.16
N LEU A 263 13.40 -4.47 5.61
CA LEU A 263 13.79 -5.03 4.32
C LEU A 263 13.60 -4.00 3.20
N GLY A 264 12.48 -3.28 3.17
CA GLY A 264 12.24 -2.17 2.26
C GLY A 264 13.33 -1.09 2.37
N ARG A 265 13.64 -0.67 3.59
CA ARG A 265 14.72 0.31 3.87
C ARG A 265 16.08 -0.19 3.37
N ALA A 266 16.42 -1.46 3.63
CA ALA A 266 17.68 -2.06 3.20
C ALA A 266 17.78 -2.19 1.67
N LEU A 267 16.68 -2.52 0.99
CA LEU A 267 16.61 -2.58 -0.48
C LEU A 267 16.83 -1.19 -1.09
N VAL A 268 16.17 -0.16 -0.55
CA VAL A 268 16.36 1.24 -0.98
C VAL A 268 17.80 1.70 -0.74
N ALA A 269 18.36 1.45 0.46
CA ALA A 269 19.75 1.79 0.76
C ALA A 269 20.73 1.10 -0.20
N SER A 270 20.48 -0.16 -0.53
CA SER A 270 21.31 -0.93 -1.47
C SER A 270 21.21 -0.42 -2.90
N ALA A 271 20.02 0.00 -3.32
CA ALA A 271 19.78 0.63 -4.61
C ALA A 271 20.48 2.00 -4.72
N LEU A 272 20.42 2.83 -3.67
CA LEU A 272 21.12 4.11 -3.62
C LEU A 272 22.64 3.95 -3.75
N ARG A 273 23.23 2.97 -3.03
CA ARG A 273 24.65 2.63 -3.19
C ARG A 273 24.97 2.22 -4.63
N ALA A 274 24.10 1.43 -5.25
CA ALA A 274 24.27 1.01 -6.64
C ALA A 274 24.27 2.15 -7.63
N ILE A 275 23.38 3.13 -7.43
CA ILE A 275 23.29 4.33 -8.25
C ILE A 275 24.56 5.17 -8.09
N ALA A 276 25.01 5.39 -6.85
CA ALA A 276 26.24 6.15 -6.58
C ALA A 276 27.50 5.50 -7.18
N GLU A 277 27.53 4.17 -7.25
CA GLU A 277 28.61 3.39 -7.88
C GLU A 277 28.48 3.28 -9.41
N GLY A 278 27.44 3.85 -10.02
CA GLY A 278 27.20 3.80 -11.47
C GLY A 278 26.87 2.39 -11.98
N ARG A 279 26.37 1.49 -11.12
CA ARG A 279 25.98 0.13 -11.54
C ARG A 279 24.71 0.16 -12.38
N PRO A 280 24.62 -0.62 -13.48
CA PRO A 280 23.42 -0.67 -14.31
C PRO A 280 22.23 -1.26 -13.55
N ASP A 281 21.02 -0.94 -14.03
CA ASP A 281 19.79 -1.52 -13.51
C ASP A 281 19.81 -3.05 -13.69
N PRO A 282 19.33 -3.84 -12.72
CA PRO A 282 19.22 -5.27 -12.88
C PRO A 282 18.27 -5.61 -14.05
N PRO A 283 18.61 -6.57 -14.92
CA PRO A 283 17.72 -6.98 -15.99
C PRO A 283 16.51 -7.69 -15.39
N ALA A 284 15.39 -6.99 -15.32
CA ALA A 284 14.09 -7.55 -15.01
C ALA A 284 13.17 -7.22 -16.17
N ARG A 285 12.68 -8.25 -16.87
CA ARG A 285 11.64 -8.08 -17.88
C ARG A 285 10.28 -8.07 -17.19
N ASP A 286 9.35 -7.29 -17.69
CA ASP A 286 8.02 -7.13 -17.08
C ASP A 286 7.22 -8.43 -17.10
N ASP A 287 7.37 -9.26 -18.14
CA ASP A 287 6.71 -10.57 -18.22
C ASP A 287 7.23 -11.55 -17.17
N VAL A 288 8.54 -11.57 -16.93
CA VAL A 288 9.17 -12.37 -15.86
C VAL A 288 8.73 -11.87 -14.49
N LEU A 289 8.66 -10.56 -14.29
CA LEU A 289 8.24 -9.98 -13.01
C LEU A 289 6.78 -10.31 -12.69
N ARG A 290 5.90 -10.28 -13.70
CA ARG A 290 4.50 -10.72 -13.56
C ARG A 290 4.41 -12.21 -13.21
N LEU A 291 5.21 -13.07 -13.85
CA LEU A 291 5.26 -14.50 -13.53
C LEU A 291 5.76 -14.75 -12.10
N ALA A 292 6.83 -14.06 -11.68
CA ALA A 292 7.39 -14.19 -10.35
C ALA A 292 6.40 -13.71 -9.27
N ARG A 293 5.70 -12.60 -9.52
CA ARG A 293 4.63 -12.10 -8.66
C ARG A 293 3.50 -13.14 -8.50
N TRP A 294 3.07 -13.76 -9.60
CA TRP A 294 2.07 -14.84 -9.55
C TRP A 294 2.56 -16.03 -8.72
N ARG A 295 3.81 -16.48 -8.91
CA ARG A 295 4.38 -17.58 -8.12
C ARG A 295 4.44 -17.25 -6.63
N ALA A 296 4.91 -16.06 -6.27
CA ALA A 296 4.93 -15.60 -4.88
C ALA A 296 3.53 -15.54 -4.27
N ALA A 297 2.53 -15.10 -5.05
CA ALA A 297 1.15 -15.09 -4.61
C ALA A 297 0.56 -16.50 -4.45
N HIS A 298 0.96 -17.45 -5.28
CA HIS A 298 0.47 -18.82 -5.25
C HIS A 298 1.13 -19.64 -4.13
N ASP A 299 2.46 -19.69 -4.10
CA ASP A 299 3.24 -20.60 -3.24
C ASP A 299 3.62 -19.96 -1.89
N GLY A 300 3.68 -18.63 -1.82
CA GLY A 300 4.26 -17.90 -0.68
C GLY A 300 5.80 -17.85 -0.71
#